data_AF-A0AA91F565-F1
#
_entry.id   AF-A0AA91F565-F1
#
_cell.length_a   1.000
_cell.length_b   1.000
_cell.length_c   1.000
_cell.angle_alpha   90.00
_cell.angle_beta   90.00
_cell.angle_gamma   90.00
#
_symmetry.space_group_name_H-M   'P 1'
#
loop_
_entity.id
_entity.type
_entity.pdbx_description
1 polymer ?
#
loop_
_entity_poly.entity_id
_entity_poly.type
_entity_poly.pdbx_seq_one_letter_code
_entity_poly.pdbx_strand_id
1 'polypeptide(L)' 'MQMRGYLGAVRDAELADLQAAIQRFVRGEVRNGNAQFCPSSAQLCIEVRERRTMRELMARRAVQAPVKQVTG' A
#
# COMPACT_ATOMS: atom_id res chain seq x y z
N MET A 1 16.15 4.94 18.29
CA MET A 1 15.46 5.95 17.44
C MET A 1 14.74 5.33 16.24
N GLN A 2 15.27 4.28 15.57
CA GLN A 2 14.67 3.71 14.35
C GLN A 2 13.26 3.09 14.54
N MET A 3 13.01 2.35 15.62
CA MET A 3 11.71 1.69 15.86
C MET A 3 10.53 2.69 15.92
N ARG A 4 10.75 3.85 16.55
CA ARG A 4 9.74 4.93 16.59
C ARG A 4 9.38 5.44 15.19
N GLY A 5 10.35 5.48 14.28
CA GLY A 5 10.12 5.87 12.89
C GLY A 5 9.22 4.88 12.16
N TYR A 6 9.44 3.58 12.34
CA TYR A 6 8.57 2.55 11.75
C TYR A 6 7.16 2.60 12.33
N LEU A 7 7.02 2.71 13.65
CA LEU A 7 5.71 2.84 14.30
C LEU A 7 4.96 4.07 13.79
N GLY A 8 5.65 5.21 13.63
CA GLY A 8 5.07 6.42 13.06
C GLY A 8 4.67 6.27 11.59
N ALA A 9 5.44 5.52 10.80
CA ALA A 9 5.18 5.28 9.37
C ALA A 9 3.90 4.46 9.13
N VAL A 10 3.50 3.62 10.09
CA VAL A 10 2.37 2.68 9.95
C VAL A 10 1.21 2.96 10.90
N ARG A 11 1.31 3.99 11.75
CA ARG A 11 0.34 4.27 12.83
C ARG A 11 -1.11 4.31 12.36
N ASP A 12 -1.34 4.95 11.22
CA ASP A 12 -2.67 5.21 10.68
C ASP A 12 -2.96 4.35 9.42
N ALA A 13 -2.18 3.27 9.24
CA ALA A 13 -2.26 2.38 8.10
C ALA A 13 -3.29 1.26 8.32
N GLU A 14 -4.07 0.93 7.29
CA GLU A 14 -4.83 -0.31 7.32
C GLU A 14 -3.90 -1.51 7.12
N LEU A 15 -4.23 -2.62 7.78
CA LEU A 15 -3.42 -3.85 7.73
C LEU A 15 -3.21 -4.35 6.29
N ALA A 16 -4.23 -4.27 5.45
CA ALA A 16 -4.16 -4.69 4.05
C ALA A 16 -3.12 -3.87 3.26
N ASP A 17 -3.09 -2.55 3.48
CA ASP A 17 -2.14 -1.65 2.81
C ASP A 17 -0.70 -1.94 3.28
N LEU A 18 -0.53 -2.18 4.58
CA LEU A 18 0.76 -2.52 5.18
C LEU A 18 1.30 -3.86 4.65
N GLN A 19 0.48 -4.91 4.65
CA GLN A 19 0.88 -6.22 4.11
C GLN A 19 1.25 -6.13 2.63
N ALA A 20 0.45 -5.41 1.84
CA ALA A 20 0.70 -5.22 0.42
C ALA A 20 1.97 -4.40 0.15
N ALA A 21 2.30 -3.42 1.01
CA ALA A 21 3.56 -2.68 0.93
C ALA A 21 4.77 -3.57 1.24
N ILE A 22 4.72 -4.35 2.33
CA ILE A 22 5.81 -5.26 2.73
C ILE A 22 6.07 -6.30 1.64
N GLN A 23 5.02 -6.90 1.07
CA GLN A 23 5.17 -7.90 0.01
C GLN A 23 5.89 -7.36 -1.22
N ARG A 24 5.63 -6.09 -1.62
CA ARG A 24 6.36 -5.45 -2.72
C ARG A 24 7.83 -5.31 -2.42
N PHE A 25 8.18 -4.88 -1.20
CA PHE A 25 9.58 -4.75 -0.80
C PHE A 25 10.30 -6.09 -0.87
N VAL A 26 9.69 -7.14 -0.31
CA VAL A 26 10.25 -8.51 -0.33
C VAL A 26 10.46 -9.00 -1.76
N ARG A 27 9.59 -8.61 -2.70
CA ARG A 27 9.69 -8.97 -4.12
C ARG A 27 10.59 -8.05 -4.95
N GLY A 28 11.14 -6.99 -4.36
CA GLY A 28 11.93 -5.99 -5.10
C GLY A 28 11.11 -5.12 -6.06
N GLU A 29 9.80 -5.00 -5.83
CA GLU A 29 8.86 -4.26 -6.69
C GLU A 29 8.75 -2.76 -6.31
N VAL A 30 9.52 -2.32 -5.32
CA VAL A 30 9.53 -0.92 -4.85
C VAL A 30 10.63 -0.15 -5.56
N ARG A 31 10.25 1.00 -6.13
CA ARG A 31 11.17 1.88 -6.83
C ARG A 31 12.24 2.40 -5.85
N ASN A 32 13.51 2.29 -6.25
CA ASN A 32 14.67 2.63 -5.41
C ASN A 32 14.75 1.83 -4.09
N GLY A 33 14.05 0.69 -3.99
CA GLY A 33 14.19 -0.26 -2.90
C GLY A 33 15.35 -1.23 -3.13
N ASN A 34 16.07 -1.61 -2.08
CA ASN A 34 16.99 -2.74 -2.10
C ASN A 34 16.39 -3.88 -1.29
N ALA A 35 15.99 -4.97 -1.95
CA ALA A 35 15.36 -6.13 -1.31
C ALA A 35 16.30 -6.92 -0.38
N GLN A 36 17.60 -6.61 -0.35
CA GLN A 36 18.56 -7.20 0.60
C GLN A 36 18.38 -6.67 2.03
N PHE A 37 17.69 -5.54 2.21
CA PHE A 37 17.48 -4.90 3.50
C PHE A 37 15.99 -4.63 3.75
N CYS A 38 15.63 -4.47 5.01
CA CYS A 38 14.30 -3.96 5.38
C CYS A 38 14.10 -2.54 4.83
N PRO A 39 12.87 -2.17 4.44
CA PRO A 39 12.58 -0.82 3.95
C PRO A 39 12.82 0.22 5.04
N SER A 40 13.49 1.33 4.73
CA SER A 40 13.53 2.46 5.67
C SER A 40 12.11 2.91 6.06
N SER A 41 11.95 3.55 7.22
CA SER A 41 10.64 4.07 7.65
C SER A 41 10.02 5.05 6.64
N ALA A 42 10.84 5.79 5.90
CA ALA A 42 10.38 6.66 4.81
C ALA A 42 9.82 5.85 3.63
N GLN A 43 10.57 4.84 3.17
CA GLN A 43 10.15 3.92 2.11
C GLN A 43 8.85 3.20 2.47
N LEU A 44 8.73 2.72 3.70
CA LEU A 44 7.51 2.08 4.20
C LEU A 44 6.32 3.04 4.24
N CYS A 45 6.53 4.27 4.72
CA CYS A 45 5.49 5.30 4.78
C CYS A 45 4.95 5.66 3.38
N ILE A 46 5.84 5.78 2.39
CA ILE A 46 5.47 6.08 1.01
C ILE A 46 4.62 4.96 0.42
N GLU A 47 5.10 3.71 0.48
CA GLU A 47 4.39 2.58 -0.11
C GLU A 47 3.02 2.36 0.53
N VAL A 48 2.91 2.47 1.86
CA VAL A 48 1.63 2.35 2.56
C VAL A 48 0.63 3.44 2.10
N ARG A 49 1.09 4.68 1.91
CA ARG A 49 0.25 5.77 1.40
C ARG A 49 -0.19 5.53 -0.05
N GLU A 50 0.69 5.00 -0.89
CA GLU A 50 0.33 4.62 -2.26
C GLU A 50 -0.70 3.51 -2.28
N ARG A 51 -0.55 2.48 -1.44
CA ARG A 51 -1.53 1.39 -1.30
C ARG A 51 -2.90 1.90 -0.87
N ARG A 52 -2.94 2.75 0.15
CA ARG A 52 -4.16 3.40 0.58
C ARG A 52 -4.82 4.18 -0.55
N THR A 53 -4.06 5.01 -1.26
CA THR A 53 -4.54 5.80 -2.39
C THR A 53 -5.16 4.90 -3.47
N MET A 54 -4.48 3.82 -3.84
CA MET A 54 -4.99 2.88 -4.85
C MET A 54 -6.28 2.19 -4.40
N ARG A 55 -6.35 1.75 -3.14
CA ARG A 55 -7.54 1.12 -2.58
C ARG A 55 -8.73 2.07 -2.56
N GLU A 56 -8.53 3.30 -2.12
CA GLU A 56 -9.57 4.34 -2.14
C GLU A 56 -10.04 4.65 -3.57
N LEU A 57 -9.14 4.70 -4.55
CA LEU A 57 -9.49 4.87 -5.97
C LEU A 57 -10.30 3.68 -6.52
N MET A 58 -9.92 2.46 -6.18
CA MET A 58 -10.65 1.25 -6.59
C MET A 58 -12.04 1.20 -5.96
N ALA A 59 -12.17 1.53 -4.67
CA ALA A 59 -13.46 1.61 -3.99
C ALA A 59 -14.38 2.65 -4.65
N ARG A 60 -13.86 3.83 -4.97
CA ARG A 60 -14.62 4.87 -5.69
C ARG A 60 -15.09 4.40 -7.08
N ARG A 61 -14.23 3.69 -7.82
CA ARG A 61 -14.59 3.12 -9.13
C ARG A 61 -15.64 2.03 -9.02
N ALA A 62 -15.57 1.18 -8.00
CA ALA A 62 -16.57 0.13 -7.77
C ALA A 62 -17.97 0.71 -7.51
N VAL A 63 -18.06 1.85 -6.82
CA VAL A 63 -19.33 2.56 -6.57
C VAL A 63 -19.89 3.24 -7.84
N GLN A 64 -19.03 3.61 -8.79
CA GLN A 64 -19.42 4.32 -10.02
C GLN A 64 -19.64 3.42 -11.24
N ALA A 65 -19.36 2.11 -11.16
CA ALA A 65 -19.60 1.21 -12.28
C ALA A 65 -21.12 0.95 -12.45
N PRO A 66 -21.74 1.32 -13.59
CA PRO A 66 -23.12 0.91 -13.84
C PRO A 66 -23.14 -0.60 -14.04
N VAL A 67 -24.02 -1.27 -13.29
CA VAL A 67 -24.37 -2.68 -13.50
C VAL A 67 -24.84 -2.81 -14.94
N LYS A 68 -23.98 -3.34 -15.84
CA LYS A 68 -24.45 -3.79 -17.15
C LYS A 68 -25.40 -4.95 -16.88
N GLN A 69 -26.69 -4.67 -16.87
CA GLN A 69 -27.73 -5.68 -17.01
C GLN A 69 -27.49 -6.38 -18.34
N VAL A 70 -26.99 -7.61 -18.29
CA VAL A 70 -27.02 -8.52 -19.42
C VAL A 70 -28.34 -9.25 -19.31
N THR A 71 -29.36 -8.76 -20.01
CA THR A 71 -30.56 -9.53 -20.35
C THR A 71 -30.25 -10.33 -21.61
N GLY A 72 -30.24 -11.65 -21.48
CA GLY A 72 -30.30 -12.62 -22.57
C GLY A 72 -31.38 -13.62 -22.23
#